data_AF-A0A6P2P2E3-F1
#
_entry.id   AF-A0A6P2P2E3-F1
#
_cell.length_a   1.000
_cell.length_b   1.000
_cell.length_c   1.000
_cell.angle_alpha   90.00
_cell.angle_beta   90.00
_cell.angle_gamma   90.00
#
_symmetry.space_group_name_H-M   'P 1'
#
loop_
_entity.id
_entity.type
_entity.pdbx_description
1 polymer ?
#
loop_
_entity_poly.entity_id
_entity_poly.type
_entity_poly.pdbx_seq_one_letter_code
_entity_poly.pdbx_strand_id
1 'polypeptide(L)' 'MTTRGFGPAEAETVGNLIADVLEAPEDAATIERVRGLVAELTKRFPVYG' A
#
# COMPACT_ATOMS: atom_id res chain seq x y z
N MET A 1 0.74 -13.18 -8.67
CA MET A 1 0.01 -12.12 -9.39
C MET A 1 -1.45 -12.24 -8.97
N THR A 2 -1.95 -11.28 -8.19
CA THR A 2 -3.27 -11.40 -7.54
C THR A 2 -4.41 -10.96 -8.47
N THR A 3 -5.65 -11.14 -8.03
CA THR A 3 -6.89 -10.84 -8.78
C THR A 3 -7.02 -9.41 -9.29
N ARG A 4 -6.27 -8.45 -8.74
CA ARG A 4 -6.29 -7.03 -9.14
C ARG A 4 -5.07 -6.56 -9.93
N GLY A 5 -4.19 -7.47 -10.33
CA GLY A 5 -3.04 -7.15 -11.19
C GLY A 5 -1.75 -6.75 -10.48
N PHE A 6 -1.64 -6.90 -9.15
CA PHE A 6 -0.37 -6.65 -8.47
C PHE A 6 0.69 -7.68 -8.87
N GLY A 7 1.88 -7.19 -9.19
CA GLY A 7 3.09 -7.96 -9.42
C GLY A 7 4.01 -8.02 -8.19
N PRO A 8 5.23 -8.59 -8.35
CA PRO A 8 6.21 -8.70 -7.27
C PRO A 8 6.66 -7.35 -6.70
N ALA A 9 6.84 -6.33 -7.55
CA ALA A 9 7.26 -5.00 -7.12
C ALA A 9 6.19 -4.31 -6.26
N GLU A 10 4.91 -4.45 -6.62
CA GLU A 10 3.81 -3.94 -5.80
C GLU A 10 3.71 -4.70 -4.48
N ALA A 11 3.95 -6.01 -4.48
CA ALA A 11 3.96 -6.81 -3.26
C ALA A 11 5.07 -6.38 -2.29
N GLU A 12 6.27 -6.12 -2.80
CA GLU A 12 7.38 -5.57 -1.99
C GLU A 12 7.03 -4.19 -1.42
N THR A 13 6.46 -3.32 -2.26
CA THR A 13 6.00 -1.99 -1.82
C THR A 13 4.97 -2.10 -0.69
N VAL A 14 3.97 -2.97 -0.83
CA VAL A 14 2.98 -3.22 0.21
C VAL A 14 3.61 -3.75 1.48
N GLY A 15 4.59 -4.66 1.37
CA GLY A 15 5.35 -5.18 2.52
C GLY A 15 6.02 -4.05 3.31
N ASN A 16 6.71 -3.14 2.62
CA ASN A 16 7.35 -1.98 3.25
C ASN A 16 6.33 -1.03 3.90
N LEU A 17 5.19 -0.79 3.25
CA LEU A 17 4.11 0.02 3.85
C LEU A 17 3.52 -0.61 5.12
N ILE A 18 3.43 -1.94 5.17
CA ILE A 18 3.03 -2.66 6.38
C ILE A 18 4.08 -2.49 7.47
N ALA A 19 5.37 -2.65 7.14
CA ALA A 19 6.48 -2.47 8.08
C ALA A 19 6.48 -1.06 8.69
N ASP A 20 6.34 -0.02 7.85
CA ASP A 20 6.27 1.38 8.29
C ASP A 20 5.18 1.59 9.36
N VAL A 21 3.99 1.00 9.19
CA VAL A 21 2.90 1.11 10.16
C VAL A 21 3.19 0.31 11.43
N LEU A 22 3.80 -0.87 11.31
CA LEU A 22 4.14 -1.69 12.48
C LEU A 22 5.25 -1.08 13.34
N GLU A 23 6.17 -0.33 12.73
CA GLU A 23 7.24 0.39 13.45
C GLU A 23 6.71 1.63 14.20
N ALA A 24 5.66 2.28 13.69
CA ALA A 24 5.06 3.48 14.28
C ALA A 24 3.51 3.43 14.28
N PRO A 25 2.90 2.50 15.04
CA PRO A 25 1.47 2.18 14.91
C PRO A 25 0.51 3.29 15.36
N GLU A 26 0.97 4.22 16.19
CA GLU A 26 0.18 5.35 16.70
C GLU A 26 0.59 6.69 16.08
N ASP A 27 1.57 6.70 15.17
CA ASP A 27 1.99 7.92 14.49
C ASP A 27 1.01 8.29 13.36
N ALA A 28 0.20 9.32 13.64
CA ALA A 28 -0.77 9.84 12.69
C ALA A 28 -0.14 10.29 11.36
N ALA A 29 1.10 10.78 11.38
CA ALA A 29 1.80 11.21 10.16
C ALA A 29 2.16 10.02 9.27
N THR A 30 2.71 8.95 9.87
CA THR A 30 3.00 7.70 9.16
C THR A 30 1.74 7.06 8.60
N ILE A 31 0.66 7.01 9.38
CA ILE A 31 -0.63 6.45 8.93
C ILE A 31 -1.17 7.23 7.72
N GLU A 32 -1.15 8.56 7.77
CA GLU A 32 -1.68 9.38 6.67
C GLU A 32 -0.81 9.25 5.40
N ARG A 33 0.52 9.21 5.54
CA ARG A 33 1.43 8.94 4.41
C ARG A 33 1.14 7.58 3.78
N VAL A 34 1.05 6.52 4.57
CA VAL A 34 0.78 5.16 4.08
C VAL A 34 -0.58 5.09 3.41
N ARG A 35 -1.62 5.73 3.98
CA ARG A 35 -2.95 5.83 3.36
C ARG A 35 -2.88 6.47 1.96
N GLY A 36 -2.13 7.57 1.82
CA GLY A 36 -1.93 8.22 0.52
C GLY A 36 -1.27 7.30 -0.52
N LEU A 37 -0.21 6.59 -0.12
CA LEU A 37 0.50 5.65 -1.00
C LEU A 37 -0.38 4.46 -1.42
N VAL A 38 -1.20 3.94 -0.50
CA VAL A 38 -2.19 2.89 -0.79
C VAL A 38 -3.26 3.39 -1.77
N ALA A 39 -3.71 4.64 -1.64
CA ALA A 39 -4.67 5.22 -2.58
C ALA A 39 -4.09 5.31 -4.00
N GLU A 40 -2.83 5.74 -4.15
CA GLU A 40 -2.17 5.80 -5.45
C GLU A 40 -1.89 4.43 -6.05
N LEU A 41 -1.60 3.41 -5.24
CA LEU A 41 -1.50 2.02 -5.70
C LEU A 41 -2.86 1.51 -6.19
N THR A 42 -3.92 1.68 -5.41
CA THR A 42 -5.25 1.13 -5.76
C THR A 42 -5.89 1.81 -6.97
N LYS A 43 -5.65 3.11 -7.19
CA LYS A 43 -6.06 3.83 -8.40
C LYS A 43 -5.42 3.27 -9.68
N ARG A 44 -4.15 2.86 -9.60
CA ARG A 44 -3.42 2.27 -10.74
C ARG A 44 -3.91 0.86 -11.09
N PHE A 45 -4.50 0.16 -10.13
CA PHE A 45 -4.95 -1.23 -10.26
C PHE A 45 -6.43 -1.37 -9.87
N PRO A 46 -7.35 -0.80 -10.67
CA PRO A 46 -8.79 -0.94 -10.44
C PRO A 46 -9.20 -2.41 -10.54
N VAL A 47 -10.12 -2.84 -9.67
CA VAL A 47 -10.63 -4.22 -9.65
C VAL A 47 -11.70 -4.44 -10.72
N TYR A 48 -12.50 -3.40 -10.95
CA TYR A 48 -13.54 -3.37 -11.98
C TYR A 48 -13.27 -2.11 -12.80
N GLY A 49 -12.92 -2.32 -14.07
CA GLY A 49 -12.77 -1.28 -15.08
C GLY A 49 -13.87 -1.40 -16.11
#